data_AF-A0A3P8SHL7-F1
#
_entry.id   AF-A0A3P8SHL7-F1
#
_cell.length_a   1.000
_cell.length_b   1.000
_cell.length_c   1.000
_cell.angle_alpha   90.00
_cell.angle_beta   90.00
_cell.angle_gamma   90.00
#
_symmetry.space_group_name_H-M   'P 1'
#
loop_
_entity.id
_entity.type
_entity.pdbx_description
1 polymer ?
#
loop_
_entity_poly.entity_id
_entity_poly.type
_entity_poly.pdbx_seq_one_letter_code
_entity_poly.pdbx_strand_id
1 'polypeptide(L)'
;MFLAALTAGLAAGLSGLFYREDIAGGFRSGLQRAVAGYTEDEGRADALDSLQRALECCGADGWRDWLTSDWNRPLLIHPHGCFRKVFSLVNDNVFHIAATVLGLAFLQIGGIALACLLANKLTPRQHRRLYQIM
;
A
#
# COMPACT_ATOMS: atom_id res chain seq x y z
N MET A 1 21.43 -4.92 3.13
CA MET A 1 20.20 -4.17 3.44
C MET A 1 19.51 -3.64 2.19
N PHE A 2 20.16 -2.82 1.35
CA PHE A 2 19.54 -2.26 0.13
C PHE A 2 19.03 -3.30 -0.88
N LEU A 3 19.81 -4.36 -1.14
CA LEU A 3 19.38 -5.42 -2.06
C LEU A 3 18.09 -6.14 -1.59
N ALA A 4 17.97 -6.35 -0.28
CA ALA A 4 16.79 -7.00 0.32
C ALA A 4 15.52 -6.13 0.18
N ALA A 5 15.68 -4.81 0.32
CA ALA A 5 14.58 -3.87 0.10
C ALA A 5 14.10 -3.88 -1.35
N LEU A 6 15.02 -3.93 -2.32
CA LEU A 6 14.68 -4.03 -3.74
C LEU A 6 13.94 -5.33 -4.07
N THR A 7 14.42 -6.48 -3.59
CA THR A 7 13.77 -7.77 -3.84
C THR A 7 12.40 -7.85 -3.16
N ALA A 8 12.26 -7.32 -1.95
CA ALA A 8 10.98 -7.27 -1.25
C ALA A 8 9.97 -6.35 -1.97
N GLY A 9 10.41 -5.18 -2.45
CA GLY A 9 9.56 -4.26 -3.20
C GLY A 9 9.09 -4.84 -4.53
N LEU A 10 9.98 -5.49 -5.28
CA LEU A 10 9.61 -6.18 -6.53
C LEU A 10 8.64 -7.33 -6.28
N ALA A 11 8.89 -8.15 -5.26
CA ALA A 11 8.01 -9.24 -4.89
C ALA A 11 6.61 -8.71 -4.50
N ALA A 12 6.54 -7.71 -3.62
CA ALA A 12 5.27 -7.10 -3.21
C ALA A 12 4.51 -6.48 -4.40
N GLY A 13 5.22 -5.78 -5.31
CA GLY A 13 4.62 -5.21 -6.52
C GLY A 13 4.07 -6.27 -7.47
N LEU A 14 4.83 -7.35 -7.72
CA LEU A 14 4.38 -8.48 -8.54
C LEU A 14 3.18 -9.18 -7.91
N SER A 15 3.25 -9.49 -6.61
CA SER A 15 2.12 -10.09 -5.88
C SER A 15 0.87 -9.21 -5.95
N GLY A 16 1.00 -7.88 -5.87
CA GLY A 16 -0.13 -6.97 -6.04
C GLY A 16 -0.79 -7.08 -7.42
N LEU A 17 -0.04 -7.34 -8.49
CA LEU A 17 -0.58 -7.57 -9.83
C LEU A 17 -1.32 -8.91 -9.94
N PHE A 18 -0.77 -9.97 -9.34
CA PHE A 18 -1.39 -11.30 -9.35
C PHE A 18 -2.67 -11.36 -8.51
N TYR A 19 -2.67 -10.78 -7.31
CA TYR A 19 -3.78 -10.87 -6.36
C TYR A 19 -4.75 -9.68 -6.41
N ARG A 20 -4.68 -8.83 -7.43
CA ARG A 20 -5.48 -7.59 -7.49
C ARG A 20 -6.98 -7.81 -7.33
N GLU A 21 -7.51 -8.87 -7.95
CA GLU A 21 -8.94 -9.19 -7.91
C GLU A 21 -9.33 -9.76 -6.55
N ASP A 22 -8.49 -10.63 -5.98
CA ASP A 22 -8.71 -11.24 -4.67
C ASP A 22 -8.64 -10.19 -3.56
N ILE A 23 -7.71 -9.24 -3.64
CA ILE A 23 -7.61 -8.11 -2.70
C ILE A 23 -8.85 -7.23 -2.80
N ALA A 24 -9.30 -6.90 -4.02
CA ALA A 24 -10.51 -6.09 -4.22
C ALA A 24 -11.76 -6.82 -3.70
N GLY A 25 -11.94 -8.09 -4.05
CA GLY A 25 -13.06 -8.92 -3.59
C GLY A 25 -13.06 -9.15 -2.08
N GLY A 26 -11.88 -9.42 -1.51
CA GLY A 26 -11.67 -9.59 -0.07
C GLY A 26 -11.98 -8.32 0.70
N PHE A 27 -11.53 -7.16 0.22
CA PHE A 27 -11.84 -5.86 0.82
C PHE A 27 -13.34 -5.54 0.78
N ARG A 28 -13.98 -5.75 -0.39
CA ARG A 28 -15.45 -5.59 -0.54
C ARG A 28 -16.21 -6.50 0.43
N SER A 29 -15.84 -7.78 0.50
CA SER A 29 -16.46 -8.76 1.40
C SER A 29 -16.23 -8.40 2.88
N GLY A 30 -15.05 -7.89 3.20
CA GLY A 30 -14.70 -7.39 4.54
C GLY A 30 -15.58 -6.22 4.97
N LEU A 31 -15.80 -5.26 4.06
CA LEU A 31 -16.73 -4.15 4.28
C LEU A 31 -18.17 -4.62 4.46
N GLN A 32 -18.65 -5.53 3.59
CA GLN A 32 -20.02 -6.05 3.69
C GLN A 32 -20.28 -6.72 5.04
N ARG A 33 -19.33 -7.55 5.49
CA ARG A 33 -19.41 -8.16 6.82
C ARG A 33 -19.31 -7.13 7.96
N ALA A 34 -18.65 -5.98 7.76
CA ALA A 34 -18.48 -4.94 8.78
C ALA A 34 -19.74 -4.13 8.97
N VAL A 35 -20.44 -3.87 7.86
CA VAL A 35 -21.76 -3.27 7.88
C VAL A 35 -22.77 -4.23 8.50
N ALA A 36 -22.78 -5.50 8.08
CA ALA A 36 -23.74 -6.49 8.57
C ALA A 36 -23.68 -6.68 10.10
N GLY A 37 -22.47 -6.86 10.64
CA GLY A 37 -22.21 -7.05 12.08
C GLY A 37 -21.75 -5.79 12.80
N TYR A 38 -22.28 -4.60 12.44
CA TYR A 38 -21.80 -3.33 13.03
C TYR A 38 -21.97 -3.25 14.56
N THR A 39 -22.99 -3.91 15.12
CA THR A 39 -23.22 -4.05 16.58
C THR A 39 -22.25 -5.02 17.26
N GLU A 40 -21.63 -5.93 16.53
CA GLU A 40 -20.98 -7.11 17.14
C GLU A 40 -19.60 -6.79 17.72
N ASP A 41 -18.85 -5.91 17.06
CA ASP A 41 -17.46 -5.60 17.38
C ASP A 41 -17.22 -4.09 17.27
N GLU A 42 -17.01 -3.44 18.42
CA GLU A 42 -16.76 -2.00 18.50
C GLU A 42 -15.50 -1.58 17.73
N GLY A 43 -14.44 -2.40 17.72
CA GLY A 43 -13.22 -2.09 16.98
C GLY A 43 -13.44 -2.12 15.46
N ARG A 44 -14.28 -3.06 15.00
CA ARG A 44 -14.69 -3.12 13.60
C ARG A 44 -15.61 -1.95 13.22
N ALA A 45 -16.53 -1.59 14.11
CA ALA A 45 -17.40 -0.44 13.95
C ALA A 45 -16.58 0.86 13.84
N ASP A 46 -15.61 1.07 14.74
CA ASP A 46 -14.72 2.24 14.75
C ASP A 46 -13.86 2.34 13.48
N ALA A 47 -13.34 1.20 13.00
CA ALA A 47 -12.59 1.17 11.75
C ALA A 47 -13.48 1.52 10.54
N LEU A 48 -14.71 1.01 10.50
CA LEU A 48 -15.69 1.33 9.47
C LEU A 48 -16.09 2.82 9.52
N ASP A 49 -16.36 3.35 10.71
CA ASP A 49 -16.69 4.75 10.96
C ASP A 49 -15.57 5.69 10.51
N SER A 50 -14.33 5.36 10.87
CA SER A 50 -13.14 6.12 10.49
C SER A 50 -12.99 6.17 8.97
N LEU A 51 -13.18 5.04 8.30
CA LEU A 51 -13.15 4.96 6.85
C LEU A 51 -14.27 5.79 6.21
N GLN A 52 -15.50 5.65 6.72
CA GLN A 52 -16.68 6.36 6.21
C GLN A 52 -16.57 7.87 6.36
N ARG A 53 -16.03 8.35 7.50
CA ARG A 53 -15.78 9.78 7.73
C ARG A 53 -14.61 10.31 6.90
N ALA A 54 -13.52 9.55 6.82
CA ALA A 54 -12.33 9.97 6.07
C ALA A 54 -12.59 10.06 4.55
N LEU A 55 -13.46 9.19 4.03
CA LEU A 55 -13.76 9.14 2.61
C LEU A 55 -15.13 9.69 2.24
N GLU A 56 -15.97 10.11 3.18
CA GLU A 56 -17.36 10.54 2.94
C GLU A 56 -18.13 9.51 2.10
N CYS A 57 -18.15 8.26 2.55
CA CYS A 57 -18.84 7.13 1.93
C CYS A 57 -19.74 6.43 2.95
N CYS A 58 -20.65 5.56 2.48
CA CYS A 58 -21.54 4.82 3.36
C CYS A 58 -21.78 3.40 2.85
N GLY A 59 -21.65 2.42 3.74
CA GLY A 59 -21.78 1.01 3.40
C GLY A 59 -20.58 0.47 2.59
N ALA A 60 -20.66 -0.79 2.18
CA ALA A 60 -19.65 -1.39 1.32
C ALA A 60 -19.82 -0.89 -0.13
N ASP A 61 -21.03 -1.07 -0.67
CA ASP A 61 -21.44 -0.71 -2.01
C ASP A 61 -22.38 0.50 -2.04
N GLY A 62 -23.07 0.75 -0.93
CA GLY A 62 -23.82 1.98 -0.71
C GLY A 62 -24.65 1.93 0.56
N TRP A 63 -25.43 2.97 0.79
CA TRP A 63 -26.27 3.11 1.98
C TRP A 63 -27.26 1.94 2.18
N ARG A 64 -27.66 1.24 1.10
CA ARG A 64 -28.62 0.13 1.16
C ARG A 64 -28.10 -1.07 1.95
N ASP A 65 -26.78 -1.22 2.09
CA ASP A 65 -26.17 -2.33 2.83
C ASP A 65 -26.57 -2.31 4.32
N TRP A 66 -26.92 -1.13 4.85
CA TRP A 66 -27.39 -0.96 6.22
C TRP A 66 -28.81 -1.47 6.45
N LEU A 67 -29.65 -1.54 5.41
CA LEU A 67 -31.02 -2.05 5.51
C LEU A 67 -31.06 -3.53 5.90
N THR A 68 -29.99 -4.26 5.58
CA THR A 68 -29.82 -5.68 5.89
C THR A 68 -28.94 -5.91 7.12
N SER A 69 -28.41 -4.85 7.72
CA SER A 69 -27.61 -4.94 8.95
C SER A 69 -28.49 -4.95 10.19
N ASP A 70 -27.91 -5.38 11.31
CA ASP A 70 -28.55 -5.32 12.62
C ASP A 70 -28.85 -3.87 13.06
N TRP A 71 -28.19 -2.89 12.44
CA TRP A 71 -28.44 -1.46 12.58
C TRP A 71 -29.32 -0.91 11.46
N ASN A 72 -30.61 -1.25 11.51
CA ASN A 72 -31.59 -0.78 10.52
C ASN A 72 -32.16 0.62 10.88
N ARG A 73 -31.33 1.67 10.78
CA ARG A 73 -31.80 3.07 10.91
C ARG A 73 -31.77 3.78 9.55
N PRO A 74 -32.87 4.42 9.10
CA PRO A 74 -32.91 5.16 7.84
C PRO A 74 -32.23 6.53 8.01
N LEU A 75 -30.91 6.54 8.21
CA LEU A 75 -30.15 7.77 8.22
C LEU A 75 -28.74 7.49 7.71
N LEU A 76 -28.50 7.75 6.42
CA LEU A 76 -27.34 8.49 5.89
C LEU A 76 -27.39 8.52 4.35
N ILE A 77 -27.55 9.73 3.81
CA ILE A 77 -27.63 10.00 2.37
C ILE A 77 -26.19 10.22 1.87
N HIS A 78 -25.47 9.13 1.61
CA HIS A 78 -24.31 9.14 0.71
C HIS A 78 -24.58 8.10 -0.39
N PRO A 79 -24.64 8.50 -1.67
CA PRO A 79 -24.99 7.57 -2.75
C PRO A 79 -23.86 6.58 -3.09
N HIS A 80 -22.65 6.78 -2.57
CA HIS A 80 -21.47 6.00 -2.94
C HIS A 80 -20.97 5.10 -1.81
N GLY A 81 -20.79 3.81 -2.12
CA GLY A 81 -20.15 2.83 -1.24
C GLY A 81 -18.66 3.06 -1.05
N CYS A 82 -18.15 2.66 0.11
CA CYS A 82 -16.74 2.83 0.46
C CYS A 82 -15.80 2.02 -0.43
N PHE A 83 -16.22 0.86 -0.93
CA PHE A 83 -15.41 0.06 -1.85
C PHE A 83 -15.00 0.87 -3.09
N ARG A 84 -15.95 1.56 -3.70
CA ARG A 84 -15.75 2.38 -4.90
C ARG A 84 -14.86 3.60 -4.61
N LYS A 85 -15.07 4.28 -3.49
CA LYS A 85 -14.25 5.45 -3.12
C LYS A 85 -12.81 5.07 -2.77
N VAL A 86 -12.59 4.00 -2.01
CA VAL A 86 -11.23 3.49 -1.71
C VAL A 86 -10.52 3.09 -3.00
N PHE A 87 -11.19 2.34 -3.87
CA PHE A 87 -10.58 1.91 -5.13
C PHE A 87 -10.23 3.09 -6.03
N SER A 88 -11.10 4.12 -6.10
CA SER A 88 -10.78 5.36 -6.81
C SER A 88 -9.57 6.06 -6.20
N LEU A 89 -9.57 6.25 -4.88
CA LEU A 89 -8.46 6.91 -4.18
C LEU A 89 -7.13 6.20 -4.46
N VAL A 90 -7.10 4.87 -4.37
CA VAL A 90 -5.89 4.09 -4.66
C VAL A 90 -5.50 4.27 -6.12
N ASN A 91 -6.43 4.12 -7.06
CA ASN A 91 -6.13 4.24 -8.48
C ASN A 91 -5.65 5.66 -8.88
N ASP A 92 -6.19 6.70 -8.24
CA ASP A 92 -5.82 8.08 -8.52
C ASP A 92 -4.43 8.43 -7.94
N ASN A 93 -4.04 7.79 -6.83
CA ASN A 93 -2.76 8.03 -6.18
C ASN A 93 -1.66 7.02 -6.55
N VAL A 94 -2.00 5.87 -7.14
CA VAL A 94 -1.04 4.78 -7.41
C VAL A 94 0.10 5.23 -8.33
N PHE A 95 -0.16 6.16 -9.25
CA PHE A 95 0.88 6.70 -10.13
C PHE A 95 1.97 7.43 -9.33
N HIS A 96 1.58 8.25 -8.36
CA HIS A 96 2.52 8.96 -7.50
C HIS A 96 3.32 7.99 -6.61
N ILE A 97 2.67 6.96 -6.08
CA ILE A 97 3.33 5.92 -5.27
C ILE A 97 4.36 5.16 -6.14
N ALA A 98 3.97 4.71 -7.33
CA ALA A 98 4.86 4.00 -8.24
C ALA A 98 6.08 4.87 -8.62
N ALA A 99 5.87 6.16 -8.89
CA ALA A 99 6.95 7.09 -9.24
C ALA A 99 7.98 7.23 -8.11
N THR A 100 7.53 7.39 -6.86
CA THR A 100 8.45 7.49 -5.70
C THR A 100 9.26 6.22 -5.49
N VAL A 101 8.63 5.05 -5.59
CA VAL A 101 9.30 3.75 -5.45
C VAL A 101 10.35 3.53 -6.55
N LEU A 102 9.98 3.83 -7.81
CA LEU A 102 10.91 3.73 -8.94
C LEU A 102 12.09 4.70 -8.80
N GLY A 103 11.83 5.95 -8.39
CA GLY A 103 12.88 6.94 -8.14
C GLY A 103 13.87 6.49 -7.07
N LEU A 104 13.36 5.95 -5.95
CA LEU A 104 14.21 5.39 -4.89
C LEU A 104 15.06 4.21 -5.40
N ALA A 105 14.49 3.33 -6.23
CA ALA A 105 15.23 2.22 -6.82
C ALA A 105 16.41 2.71 -7.69
N PHE A 106 16.18 3.72 -8.55
CA PHE A 106 17.25 4.30 -9.37
C PHE A 106 18.37 4.93 -8.54
N LEU A 107 18.02 5.68 -7.50
CA LEU A 107 19.01 6.29 -6.60
C LEU A 107 19.85 5.24 -5.88
N GLN A 108 19.22 4.15 -5.42
CA GLN A 108 19.93 3.05 -4.76
C GLN A 108 20.90 2.34 -5.72
N ILE A 109 20.45 2.03 -6.94
CA ILE A 109 21.30 1.38 -7.95
C ILE A 109 22.49 2.29 -8.32
N GLY A 110 22.24 3.59 -8.52
CA GLY A 110 23.28 4.57 -8.80
C GLY A 110 24.31 4.67 -7.66
N GLY A 111 23.86 4.68 -6.41
CA GLY A 111 24.74 4.71 -5.24
C GLY A 111 25.63 3.47 -5.13
N ILE A 112 25.07 2.28 -5.37
CA ILE A 112 25.84 1.02 -5.39
C ILE A 112 26.88 1.05 -6.51
N ALA A 113 26.49 1.45 -7.73
CA ALA A 113 27.39 1.53 -8.87
C ALA A 113 28.56 2.48 -8.59
N LEU A 114 28.28 3.68 -8.08
CA LEU A 114 29.31 4.66 -7.75
C LEU A 114 30.24 4.17 -6.64
N ALA A 115 29.71 3.54 -5.59
CA ALA A 115 30.51 2.97 -4.51
C ALA A 115 31.46 1.88 -5.04
N CYS A 116 30.96 0.99 -5.90
CA CYS A 116 31.77 -0.06 -6.54
C CYS A 116 32.86 0.53 -7.46
N LEU A 117 32.52 1.55 -8.26
CA LEU A 117 33.49 2.25 -9.11
C LEU A 117 34.57 2.95 -8.29
N LEU A 118 34.18 3.63 -7.20
CA LEU A 118 35.11 4.32 -6.31
C LEU A 118 36.02 3.32 -5.58
N ALA A 119 35.47 2.22 -5.08
CA ALA A 119 36.27 1.15 -4.47
C ALA A 119 37.32 0.65 -5.46
N ASN A 120 36.94 0.34 -6.70
CA ASN A 120 37.87 -0.13 -7.72
C ASN A 120 38.98 0.90 -8.05
N LYS A 121 38.73 2.21 -7.91
CA LYS A 121 39.75 3.26 -8.09
C LYS A 121 40.64 3.47 -6.88
N LEU A 122 40.17 3.18 -5.67
CA LEU A 122 40.91 3.34 -4.41
C LEU A 122 41.75 2.10 -4.04
N THR A 123 41.28 0.90 -4.34
CA THR A 123 41.98 -0.37 -4.06
C THR A 123 43.42 -0.41 -4.63
N PRO A 124 43.71 0.07 -5.86
CA PRO A 124 45.09 0.13 -6.38
C PRO A 124 46.01 1.04 -5.56
N ARG A 125 45.49 2.14 -5.00
CA ARG A 125 46.27 3.07 -4.16
C ARG A 125 46.55 2.50 -2.76
N GLN A 126 45.62 1.72 -2.19
CA GLN A 126 45.88 1.00 -0.95
C GLN A 126 46.91 -0.13 -1.16
N HIS A 127 46.81 -0.88 -2.27
CA HIS A 127 47.77 -1.94 -2.59
C HIS A 127 49.18 -1.38 -2.81
N ARG A 128 49.32 -0.21 -3.46
CA ARG A 128 50.61 0.49 -3.59
C ARG A 128 51.14 1.03 -2.27
N ARG A 129 50.28 1.55 -1.38
CA ARG A 129 50.70 1.97 -0.03
C ARG A 129 51.16 0.81 0.84
N LEU A 130 50.47 -0.34 0.80
CA LEU A 130 50.89 -1.54 1.55
C LEU A 130 52.24 -2.10 1.08
N TYR A 131 52.53 -2.05 -0.22
CA TYR A 131 53.83 -2.48 -0.78
C TYR A 131 54.97 -1.47 -0.55
N GLN A 132 54.68 -0.26 -0.10
CA GLN A 132 55.68 0.79 0.17
C GLN A 132 56.03 0.92 1.66
N ILE A 133 55.35 0.15 2.54
CA ILE A 133 55.57 0.10 4.00
C ILE A 133 56.26 -1.25 4.39
N MET A 134 56.44 -2.17 3.44
CA MET A 134 57.22 -3.40 3.59
C MET A 134 58.58 -3.27 2.92
#